data_AF-A0A522M945-F1
#
_entry.id   AF-A0A522M945-F1
#
_cell.length_a   1.000
_cell.length_b   1.000
_cell.length_c   1.000
_cell.angle_alpha   90.00
_cell.angle_beta   90.00
_cell.angle_gamma   90.00
#
_symmetry.space_group_name_H-M   'P 1'
#
loop_
_entity.id
_entity.type
_entity.pdbx_description
1 polymer ?
#
loop_
_entity_poly.entity_id
_entity_poly.type
_entity_poly.pdbx_seq_one_letter_code
_entity_poly.pdbx_strand_id
1 'polypeptide(L)'
;MPSANRRTAALKRTVECRTQLEETLRSKLASQREEHARLEAQRDAKREAVRHESDLLQAYRDRIARMMCGDEAFSLADMNASMRYTEIVEERLRECERELAEAEQVVRAHEDEVAATIRAIAGNRGRIDLCKERIEDIGRTCMNAANDIADEEAEEAVLARMRLAARPAV
;
A
#
# COMPACT_ATOMS: atom_id res chain seq x y z
N MET A 1 -28.51 22.83 -23.20
CA MET A 1 -27.86 21.92 -22.23
C MET A 1 -27.08 20.69 -22.80
N PRO A 2 -26.54 20.64 -24.05
CA PRO A 2 -25.77 19.47 -24.49
C PRO A 2 -24.33 19.39 -23.93
N SER A 3 -23.73 20.52 -23.54
CA SER A 3 -22.36 20.57 -22.99
C SER A 3 -22.26 20.00 -21.57
N ALA A 4 -23.23 20.29 -20.69
CA ALA A 4 -23.28 19.77 -19.31
C ALA A 4 -23.49 18.24 -19.27
N ASN A 5 -24.32 17.71 -20.17
CA ASN A 5 -24.52 16.27 -20.32
C ASN A 5 -23.24 15.55 -20.77
N ARG A 6 -22.51 16.12 -21.73
CA ARG A 6 -21.21 15.58 -22.18
C ARG A 6 -20.17 15.59 -21.06
N ARG A 7 -20.08 16.69 -20.29
CA ARG A 7 -19.16 16.80 -19.16
C ARG A 7 -19.48 15.78 -18.06
N THR A 8 -20.76 15.61 -17.73
CA THR A 8 -21.21 14.61 -16.75
C THR A 8 -20.90 13.19 -17.21
N ALA A 9 -21.15 12.86 -18.48
CA ALA A 9 -20.82 11.55 -19.04
C ALA A 9 -19.31 11.27 -19.00
N ALA A 10 -18.48 12.26 -19.31
CA ALA A 10 -17.02 12.13 -19.23
C ALA A 10 -16.53 11.88 -17.78
N LEU A 11 -17.10 12.59 -16.80
CA LEU A 11 -16.79 12.36 -15.38
C LEU A 11 -17.25 10.97 -14.90
N LYS A 12 -18.44 10.51 -15.31
CA LYS A 12 -18.92 9.16 -15.00
C LYS A 12 -17.98 8.07 -15.53
N ARG A 13 -17.56 8.17 -16.79
CA ARG A 13 -16.55 7.27 -17.35
C ARG A 13 -15.23 7.31 -16.59
N THR A 14 -14.80 8.51 -16.17
CA THR A 14 -13.59 8.66 -15.35
C THR A 14 -13.73 7.93 -14.01
N VAL A 15 -14.90 8.04 -13.35
CA VAL A 15 -15.20 7.29 -12.12
C VAL A 15 -15.16 5.78 -12.37
N GLU A 16 -15.79 5.29 -13.43
CA GLU A 16 -15.77 3.87 -13.80
C GLU A 16 -14.34 3.33 -13.98
N CYS A 17 -13.52 4.02 -14.78
CA CYS A 17 -12.11 3.63 -14.98
C CYS A 17 -11.31 3.66 -13.66
N ARG A 18 -11.57 4.64 -12.78
CA ARG A 18 -10.89 4.72 -11.49
C ARG A 18 -11.32 3.63 -10.52
N THR A 19 -12.58 3.21 -10.56
CA THR A 19 -13.08 2.08 -9.76
C THR A 19 -12.38 0.79 -10.18
N GLN A 20 -12.25 0.53 -11.49
CA GLN A 20 -11.50 -0.63 -12.01
C GLN A 20 -10.02 -0.58 -11.60
N LEU A 21 -9.40 0.60 -11.65
CA LEU A 21 -8.04 0.79 -11.13
C LEU A 21 -7.95 0.49 -9.63
N GLU A 22 -8.96 0.88 -8.84
CA GLU A 22 -8.99 0.58 -7.41
C GLU A 22 -9.04 -0.93 -7.14
N GLU A 23 -9.84 -1.68 -7.89
CA GLU A 23 -9.88 -3.15 -7.79
C GLU A 23 -8.51 -3.77 -8.08
N THR A 24 -7.84 -3.27 -9.13
CA THR A 24 -6.49 -3.72 -9.49
C THR A 24 -5.48 -3.40 -8.38
N LEU A 25 -5.52 -2.20 -7.80
CA LEU A 25 -4.64 -1.81 -6.70
C LEU A 25 -4.90 -2.64 -5.43
N ARG A 26 -6.17 -2.96 -5.13
CA ARG A 26 -6.54 -3.80 -3.99
C ARG A 26 -6.07 -5.25 -4.19
N SER A 27 -6.21 -5.79 -5.40
CA SER A 27 -5.68 -7.11 -5.75
C SER A 27 -4.15 -7.13 -5.60
N LYS A 28 -3.45 -6.12 -6.12
CA LYS A 28 -2.01 -5.95 -5.94
C LYS A 28 -1.63 -5.92 -4.46
N LEU A 29 -2.34 -5.13 -3.64
CA LEU A 29 -2.08 -5.05 -2.20
C LEU A 29 -2.27 -6.39 -1.49
N ALA A 30 -3.26 -7.19 -1.90
CA ALA A 30 -3.47 -8.52 -1.35
C ALA A 30 -2.28 -9.44 -1.66
N SER A 31 -1.84 -9.49 -2.92
CA SER A 31 -0.66 -10.27 -3.32
C SER A 31 0.62 -9.79 -2.62
N GLN A 32 0.80 -8.48 -2.47
CA GLN A 32 1.93 -7.94 -1.73
C GLN A 32 1.91 -8.36 -0.25
N ARG A 33 0.75 -8.45 0.40
CA ARG A 33 0.68 -8.92 1.80
C ARG A 33 1.08 -10.38 1.94
N GLU A 34 0.66 -11.22 1.00
CA GLU A 34 1.07 -12.63 0.97
C GLU A 34 2.58 -12.76 0.76
N GLU A 35 3.14 -11.98 -0.17
CA GLU A 35 4.57 -11.98 -0.42
C GLU A 35 5.38 -11.44 0.75
N HIS A 36 4.91 -10.36 1.39
CA HIS A 36 5.53 -9.82 2.59
C HIS A 36 5.62 -10.89 3.70
N ALA A 37 4.54 -11.63 3.96
CA ALA A 37 4.56 -12.71 4.95
C ALA A 37 5.58 -13.81 4.62
N ARG A 38 5.77 -14.12 3.32
CA ARG A 38 6.82 -15.07 2.88
C ARG A 38 8.22 -14.51 3.11
N LEU A 39 8.45 -13.24 2.77
CA LEU A 39 9.74 -12.58 2.97
C LEU A 39 10.09 -12.47 4.46
N GLU A 40 9.11 -12.18 5.33
CA GLU A 40 9.30 -12.19 6.78
C GLU A 40 9.69 -13.57 7.29
N ALA A 41 9.00 -14.64 6.83
CA ALA A 41 9.35 -16.00 7.20
C ALA A 41 10.78 -16.39 6.74
N GLN A 42 11.21 -15.94 5.56
CA GLN A 42 12.58 -16.14 5.08
C GLN A 42 13.60 -15.39 5.93
N ARG A 43 13.35 -14.11 6.26
CA ARG A 43 14.19 -13.31 7.18
C ARG A 43 14.32 -14.00 8.54
N ASP A 44 13.21 -14.48 9.09
CA ASP A 44 13.20 -15.11 10.41
C ASP A 44 13.94 -16.46 10.38
N ALA A 45 13.83 -17.24 9.30
CA ALA A 45 14.64 -18.44 9.11
C ALA A 45 16.15 -18.13 9.04
N LYS A 46 16.55 -17.04 8.37
CA LYS A 46 17.96 -16.59 8.36
C LYS A 46 18.42 -16.13 9.74
N ARG A 47 17.56 -15.46 10.51
CA ARG A 47 17.87 -15.07 11.90
C ARG A 47 18.10 -16.29 12.79
N GLU A 48 17.31 -17.35 12.64
CA GLU A 48 17.52 -18.61 13.34
C GLU A 48 18.84 -19.29 12.95
N ALA A 49 19.22 -19.26 11.66
CA ALA A 49 20.50 -19.78 11.19
C ALA A 49 21.69 -19.02 11.80
N VAL A 50 21.64 -17.68 11.83
CA VAL A 50 22.66 -16.85 12.52
C VAL A 50 22.75 -17.22 14.00
N ARG A 51 21.60 -17.37 14.69
CA ARG A 51 21.60 -17.78 16.11
C ARG A 51 22.26 -19.14 16.29
N HIS A 52 21.93 -20.10 15.44
CA HIS A 52 22.50 -21.45 15.51
C HIS A 52 24.02 -21.46 15.36
N GLU A 53 24.56 -20.80 14.34
CA GLU A 53 26.01 -20.74 14.11
C GLU A 53 26.72 -19.94 15.22
N SER A 54 26.09 -18.87 15.74
CA SER A 54 26.62 -18.11 16.87
C SER A 54 26.68 -18.94 18.17
N ASP A 55 25.63 -19.69 18.47
CA ASP A 55 25.56 -20.57 19.64
C ASP A 55 26.62 -21.69 19.53
N LEU A 56 26.78 -22.25 18.34
CA LEU A 56 27.79 -23.27 18.06
C LEU A 56 29.21 -22.71 18.24
N LEU A 57 29.48 -21.52 17.72
CA LEU A 57 30.76 -20.83 17.88
C LEU A 57 31.09 -20.59 19.35
N GLN A 58 30.11 -20.12 20.13
CA GLN A 58 30.28 -19.90 21.55
C GLN A 58 30.59 -21.21 22.28
N ALA A 59 29.90 -22.31 21.96
CA ALA A 59 30.17 -23.61 22.56
C ALA A 59 31.61 -24.11 22.31
N TYR A 60 32.17 -23.90 21.11
CA TYR A 60 33.57 -24.22 20.84
C TYR A 60 34.54 -23.34 21.61
N ARG A 61 34.27 -22.03 21.70
CA ARG A 61 35.08 -21.09 22.49
C ARG A 61 35.09 -21.47 23.97
N ASP A 62 33.94 -21.83 24.52
CA ASP A 62 33.80 -22.28 25.91
C ASP A 62 34.57 -23.59 26.14
N ARG A 63 34.48 -24.55 25.22
CA ARG A 63 35.25 -25.81 25.31
C ARG A 63 36.76 -25.56 25.31
N ILE A 64 37.24 -24.68 24.42
CA ILE A 64 38.66 -24.29 24.38
C ILE A 64 39.07 -23.63 25.72
N ALA A 65 38.25 -22.71 26.24
CA ALA A 65 38.52 -22.06 27.52
C ALA A 65 38.62 -23.08 28.68
N ARG A 66 37.70 -24.05 28.77
CA ARG A 66 37.75 -25.10 29.81
C ARG A 66 39.01 -25.97 29.73
N MET A 67 39.45 -26.32 28.52
CA MET A 67 40.72 -27.04 28.33
C MET A 67 41.93 -26.21 28.78
N MET A 68 41.89 -24.89 28.63
CA MET A 68 42.97 -23.97 29.02
C MET A 68 42.97 -23.63 30.52
N CYS A 69 41.81 -23.64 31.17
CA CYS A 69 41.67 -23.37 32.61
C CYS A 69 41.80 -24.62 33.49
N GLY A 70 41.90 -25.81 32.89
CA GLY A 70 42.01 -27.09 33.62
C GLY A 70 40.67 -27.66 34.09
N ASP A 71 39.54 -27.08 33.63
CA ASP A 71 38.19 -27.55 33.93
C ASP A 71 37.78 -28.77 33.08
N GLU A 72 38.50 -29.01 31.97
CA GLU A 72 38.36 -30.17 31.09
C GLU A 72 39.75 -30.78 30.83
N ALA A 73 39.82 -32.11 30.63
CA ALA A 73 41.09 -32.78 30.35
C ALA A 73 41.71 -32.23 29.05
N PHE A 74 42.96 -31.77 29.14
CA PHE A 74 43.65 -31.21 27.99
C PHE A 74 44.07 -32.30 26.99
N SER A 75 43.72 -32.08 25.73
CA SER A 75 44.16 -32.89 24.59
C SER A 75 44.55 -31.97 23.45
N LEU A 76 45.81 -32.04 23.01
CA LEU A 76 46.32 -31.21 21.92
C LEU A 76 45.55 -31.47 20.61
N ALA A 77 45.14 -32.72 20.37
CA ALA A 77 44.35 -33.08 19.21
C ALA A 77 42.95 -32.44 19.24
N ASP A 78 42.26 -32.51 20.38
CA ASP A 78 40.93 -31.92 20.56
C ASP A 78 40.95 -30.39 20.53
N MET A 79 42.01 -29.78 21.07
CA MET A 79 42.19 -28.33 20.99
C MET A 79 42.41 -27.88 19.55
N ASN A 80 43.30 -28.54 18.81
CA ASN A 80 43.52 -28.23 17.39
C ASN A 80 42.27 -28.44 16.54
N ALA A 81 41.51 -29.51 16.80
CA ALA A 81 40.24 -29.75 16.12
C ALA A 81 39.21 -28.65 16.41
N SER A 82 39.10 -28.24 17.68
CA SER A 82 38.18 -27.17 18.09
C SER A 82 38.55 -25.82 17.48
N MET A 83 39.85 -25.47 17.43
CA MET A 83 40.32 -24.22 16.80
C MET A 83 40.02 -24.20 15.29
N ARG A 84 40.35 -25.26 14.56
CA ARG A 84 40.05 -25.34 13.12
C ARG A 84 38.55 -25.26 12.83
N TYR A 85 37.74 -25.92 13.65
CA TYR A 85 36.30 -25.89 13.47
C TYR A 85 35.71 -24.52 13.81
N THR A 86 36.28 -23.80 14.79
CA THR A 86 35.92 -22.41 15.10
C THR A 86 36.10 -21.51 13.88
N GLU A 87 37.21 -21.62 13.14
CA GLU A 87 37.45 -20.85 11.90
C GLU A 87 36.35 -21.13 10.84
N ILE A 88 35.96 -22.38 10.66
CA ILE A 88 34.90 -22.78 9.72
C ILE A 88 33.54 -22.21 10.13
N VAL A 89 33.20 -22.31 11.42
CA VAL A 89 31.93 -21.77 11.95
C VAL A 89 31.92 -20.24 11.88
N GLU A 90 33.05 -19.57 12.08
CA GLU A 90 33.16 -18.12 11.91
C GLU A 90 32.90 -17.68 10.46
N GLU A 91 33.40 -18.42 9.47
CA GLU A 91 33.14 -18.14 8.06
C GLU A 91 31.65 -18.33 7.72
N ARG A 92 31.05 -19.43 8.20
CA ARG A 92 29.60 -19.69 8.03
C ARG A 92 28.74 -18.64 8.71
N LEU A 93 29.09 -18.23 9.92
CA LEU A 93 28.37 -17.19 10.64
C LEU A 93 28.38 -15.88 9.85
N ARG A 94 29.55 -15.46 9.32
CA ARG A 94 29.65 -14.26 8.48
C ARG A 94 28.80 -14.36 7.21
N GLU A 95 28.74 -15.54 6.59
CA GLU A 95 27.87 -15.78 5.45
C GLU A 95 26.39 -15.66 5.83
N CYS A 96 25.96 -16.32 6.91
CA CYS A 96 24.58 -16.22 7.41
C CYS A 96 24.21 -14.77 7.80
N GLU A 97 25.12 -14.02 8.41
CA GLU A 97 24.91 -12.61 8.76
C GLU A 97 24.73 -11.74 7.51
N ARG A 98 25.51 -11.98 6.44
CA ARG A 98 25.34 -11.31 5.15
C ARG A 98 23.98 -11.62 4.54
N GLU A 99 23.61 -12.90 4.49
CA GLU A 99 22.31 -13.33 3.96
C GLU A 99 21.13 -12.77 4.76
N LEU A 100 21.26 -12.67 6.09
CA LEU A 100 20.27 -12.03 6.94
C LEU A 100 20.15 -10.54 6.61
N ALA A 101 21.27 -9.84 6.47
CA ALA A 101 21.26 -8.42 6.11
C ALA A 101 20.61 -8.17 4.75
N GLU A 102 20.86 -9.04 3.76
CA GLU A 102 20.20 -9.01 2.45
C GLU A 102 18.69 -9.24 2.58
N ALA A 103 18.26 -10.26 3.34
CA ALA A 103 16.84 -10.55 3.58
C ALA A 103 16.13 -9.38 4.28
N GLU A 104 16.78 -8.74 5.26
CA GLU A 104 16.24 -7.56 5.95
C GLU A 104 16.09 -6.35 5.00
N GLN A 105 17.03 -6.15 4.08
CA GLN A 105 16.90 -5.10 3.05
C GLN A 105 15.73 -5.38 2.11
N VAL A 106 15.56 -6.65 1.67
CA VAL A 106 14.44 -7.04 0.80
C VAL A 106 13.10 -6.82 1.49
N VAL A 107 12.97 -7.18 2.77
CA VAL A 107 11.74 -6.94 3.54
C VAL A 107 11.43 -5.44 3.62
N ARG A 108 12.41 -4.59 3.95
CA ARG A 108 12.21 -3.13 4.03
C ARG A 108 11.81 -2.52 2.68
N ALA A 109 12.49 -2.93 1.60
CA ALA A 109 12.14 -2.46 0.26
C ALA A 109 10.70 -2.84 -0.11
N HIS A 110 10.27 -4.06 0.24
CA HIS A 110 8.91 -4.51 0.01
C HIS A 110 7.87 -3.77 0.89
N GLU A 111 8.20 -3.43 2.14
CA GLU A 111 7.37 -2.57 2.99
C GLU A 111 7.12 -1.19 2.36
N ASP A 112 8.15 -0.58 1.78
CA ASP A 112 8.04 0.70 1.06
C ASP A 112 7.12 0.59 -0.15
N GLU A 113 7.19 -0.51 -0.90
CA GLU A 113 6.28 -0.78 -2.02
C GLU A 113 4.83 -0.96 -1.57
N VAL A 114 4.59 -1.67 -0.46
CA VAL A 114 3.26 -1.82 0.14
C VAL A 114 2.72 -0.45 0.55
N ALA A 115 3.52 0.36 1.22
CA ALA A 115 3.14 1.70 1.64
C ALA A 115 2.83 2.61 0.44
N ALA A 116 3.59 2.48 -0.66
CA ALA A 116 3.31 3.19 -1.90
C ALA A 116 1.98 2.78 -2.52
N THR A 117 1.65 1.49 -2.56
CA THR A 117 0.35 0.99 -3.04
C THR A 117 -0.79 1.52 -2.16
N ILE A 118 -0.65 1.53 -0.83
CA ILE A 118 -1.66 2.08 0.09
C ILE A 118 -1.91 3.57 -0.19
N ARG A 119 -0.85 4.36 -0.36
CA ARG A 119 -0.97 5.78 -0.74
C ARG A 119 -1.66 5.95 -2.10
N ALA A 120 -1.35 5.09 -3.07
CA ALA A 120 -2.00 5.12 -4.38
C ALA A 120 -3.51 4.84 -4.29
N ILE A 121 -3.93 3.88 -3.45
CA ILE A 121 -5.35 3.58 -3.20
C ILE A 121 -6.03 4.81 -2.58
N ALA A 122 -5.46 5.38 -1.51
CA ALA A 122 -6.03 6.55 -0.85
C ALA A 122 -6.15 7.74 -1.82
N GLY A 123 -5.10 8.01 -2.60
CA GLY A 123 -5.12 9.06 -3.62
C GLY A 123 -6.10 8.79 -4.76
N ASN A 124 -6.35 7.54 -5.13
CA ASN A 124 -7.35 7.21 -6.15
C ASN A 124 -8.78 7.43 -5.63
N ARG A 125 -9.07 7.02 -4.38
CA ARG A 125 -10.35 7.26 -3.72
C ARG A 125 -10.69 8.74 -3.65
N GLY A 126 -9.75 9.57 -3.19
CA GLY A 126 -9.96 11.03 -3.15
C GLY A 126 -10.29 11.62 -4.53
N ARG A 127 -9.69 11.10 -5.61
CA ARG A 127 -10.03 11.55 -6.98
C ARG A 127 -11.41 11.06 -7.44
N ILE A 128 -11.84 9.87 -7.02
CA ILE A 128 -13.20 9.38 -7.29
C ILE A 128 -14.21 10.29 -6.61
N ASP A 129 -14.00 10.61 -5.33
CA ASP A 129 -14.90 11.42 -4.53
C ASP A 129 -15.05 12.83 -5.13
N LEU A 130 -13.94 13.47 -5.51
CA LEU A 130 -13.95 14.76 -6.22
C LEU A 130 -14.72 14.70 -7.55
N CYS A 131 -14.61 13.61 -8.31
CA CYS A 131 -15.37 13.45 -9.56
C CYS A 131 -16.87 13.31 -9.28
N LYS A 132 -17.26 12.58 -8.23
CA LYS A 132 -18.66 12.41 -7.82
C LYS A 132 -19.26 13.73 -7.34
N GLU A 133 -18.57 14.44 -6.46
CA GLU A 133 -18.98 15.79 -6.01
C GLU A 133 -19.18 16.72 -7.21
N ARG A 134 -18.25 16.69 -8.17
CA ARG A 134 -18.38 17.53 -9.37
C ARG A 134 -19.57 17.17 -10.25
N ILE A 135 -19.92 15.89 -10.33
CA ILE A 135 -21.13 15.43 -11.05
C ILE A 135 -22.38 15.98 -10.36
N GLU A 136 -22.44 15.91 -9.03
CA GLU A 136 -23.56 16.42 -8.23
C GLU A 136 -23.71 17.95 -8.37
N ASP A 137 -22.61 18.69 -8.32
CA ASP A 137 -22.60 20.14 -8.52
C ASP A 137 -23.17 20.54 -9.89
N ILE A 138 -22.76 19.83 -10.95
CA ILE A 138 -23.27 20.08 -12.31
C ILE A 138 -24.77 19.77 -12.34
N GLY A 139 -25.21 18.68 -11.72
CA GLY A 139 -26.61 18.32 -11.61
C GLY A 139 -27.44 19.40 -10.92
N ARG A 140 -26.99 19.87 -9.75
CA ARG A 140 -27.62 20.98 -9.02
C ARG A 140 -27.69 22.26 -9.85
N THR A 141 -26.60 22.62 -10.52
CA THR A 141 -26.55 23.82 -11.38
C THR A 141 -27.53 23.72 -12.54
N CYS A 142 -27.61 22.56 -13.20
CA CYS A 142 -28.56 22.34 -14.30
C CYS A 142 -30.01 22.37 -13.82
N MET A 143 -30.30 21.82 -12.64
CA MET A 143 -31.65 21.82 -12.06
C MET A 143 -32.10 23.23 -11.69
N ASN A 144 -31.23 24.02 -11.04
CA ASN A 144 -31.53 25.40 -10.70
C ASN A 144 -31.82 26.23 -11.96
N ALA A 145 -30.96 26.13 -12.99
CA ALA A 145 -31.19 26.83 -14.25
C ALA A 145 -32.49 26.41 -14.95
N ALA A 146 -32.92 25.15 -14.80
CA ALA A 146 -34.20 24.70 -15.34
C ALA A 146 -35.39 25.26 -14.56
N ASN A 147 -35.27 25.38 -13.23
CA ASN A 147 -36.28 26.01 -12.39
C ASN A 147 -36.39 27.51 -12.70
N ASP A 148 -35.26 28.22 -12.84
CA ASP A 148 -35.24 29.64 -13.17
C ASP A 148 -36.00 29.92 -14.48
N ILE A 149 -35.76 29.10 -15.52
CA ILE A 149 -36.49 29.20 -16.80
C ILE A 149 -37.99 28.93 -16.61
N ALA A 150 -38.36 27.91 -15.82
CA ALA A 150 -39.76 27.59 -15.57
C ALA A 150 -40.50 28.69 -14.80
N ASP A 151 -39.81 29.34 -13.85
CA ASP A 151 -40.34 30.47 -13.09
C ASP A 151 -40.52 31.70 -14.00
N GLU A 152 -39.53 32.02 -14.85
CA GLU A 152 -39.65 33.09 -15.86
C GLU A 152 -40.84 32.84 -16.81
N GLU A 153 -40.99 31.62 -17.35
CA GLU A 153 -42.12 31.24 -18.21
C GLU A 153 -43.47 31.35 -17.48
N ALA A 154 -43.52 31.00 -16.19
CA ALA A 154 -44.72 31.12 -15.37
C ALA A 154 -45.10 32.59 -15.13
N GLU A 155 -44.12 33.46 -14.83
CA GLU A 155 -44.33 34.90 -14.67
C GLU A 155 -44.85 35.53 -15.97
N GLU A 156 -44.24 35.22 -17.11
CA GLU A 156 -44.70 35.70 -18.43
C GLU A 156 -46.13 35.24 -18.73
N ALA A 157 -46.48 33.99 -18.42
CA ALA A 157 -47.83 33.48 -18.61
C ALA A 157 -48.86 34.21 -17.73
N VAL A 158 -48.51 34.54 -16.48
CA VAL A 158 -49.35 35.34 -15.58
C VAL A 158 -49.54 36.75 -16.14
N LEU A 159 -48.46 37.41 -16.58
CA LEU A 159 -48.52 38.75 -17.17
C LEU A 159 -49.35 38.78 -18.45
N ALA A 160 -49.22 37.76 -19.31
CA ALA A 160 -50.02 37.64 -20.53
C ALA A 160 -51.52 37.53 -20.23
N ARG A 161 -51.89 36.72 -19.22
CA ARG A 161 -53.29 36.60 -18.75
C ARG A 161 -53.82 37.93 -18.19
N MET A 162 -53.03 38.63 -17.39
CA MET A 162 -53.40 39.95 -16.85
C MET A 162 -53.61 40.99 -17.96
N ARG A 163 -52.73 41.03 -18.98
CA ARG A 163 -52.88 41.93 -20.13
C ARG A 163 -54.14 41.63 -20.94
N LEU A 164 -54.50 40.35 -21.10
CA LEU A 164 -55.72 39.96 -21.79
C LEU A 164 -56.97 40.39 -21.02
N ALA A 165 -56.97 40.22 -19.69
CA ALA A 165 -58.07 40.62 -18.81
C ALA A 165 -58.22 42.15 -18.68
N ALA A 166 -57.14 42.92 -18.84
CA ALA A 166 -57.13 44.38 -18.75
C ALA A 166 -57.48 45.09 -20.07
N ARG A 167 -57.73 44.38 -21.19
CA ARG A 167 -58.24 45.00 -22.42
C ARG A 167 -59.72 45.37 -22.22
N PRO A 168 -60.12 46.65 -22.33
CA PRO A 168 -61.54 47.02 -22.26
C PRO A 168 -62.29 46.40 -23.45
N ALA A 169 -63.46 45.82 -23.16
CA ALA A 169 -64.39 45.38 -24.20
C ALA A 169 -64.83 46.62 -25.00
N VAL A 170 -64.46 46.66 -26.28
CA VAL A 170 -65.01 47.59 -27.27
C VAL A 170 -66.35 47.05 -27.74
#